data_AF-A0A7S1B873-F1
#
_entry.id   AF-A0A7S1B873-F1
#
_cell.length_a   1.000
_cell.length_b   1.000
_cell.length_c   1.000
_cell.angle_alpha   90.00
_cell.angle_beta   90.00
_cell.angle_gamma   90.00
#
_symmetry.space_group_name_H-M   'P 1'
#
loop_
_entity.id
_entity.type
_entity.pdbx_description
1 polymer ?
#
loop_
_entity_poly.entity_id
_entity_poly.type
_entity_poly.pdbx_seq_one_letter_code
_entity_poly.pdbx_strand_id
1 'polypeptide(L)'
;ISLRALQGFPDRPGQIRRDRRSGPAHPGPKPGIRAVRDGTQVRPPPSLATLPEPRPDPFPRAARSLGGALSSLFAFEAAASADIPKPVTCVSIASPKVGARSFSRAFKPLERQGKLRHLLVANYQDAVTLAPDMEALSGAYSLLCQDRVFRHVGIELKLYEEDDCRLLYSGKDHGNKVLHVLQKQAMTVASIPSLFMGTDLINNHGCQEYQKRLFRVKEALVTKNLEQLYKDDEICGGIFDKF
;
A
#
# COMPACT_ATOMS: atom_id res chain seq x y z
N ILE A 1 -2.63 -12.40 7.96
CA ILE A 1 -3.34 -11.10 7.84
C ILE A 1 -4.66 -11.36 7.12
N SER A 2 -5.80 -11.27 7.82
CA SER A 2 -7.10 -11.15 7.14
C SER A 2 -7.11 -9.80 6.42
N LEU A 3 -7.67 -9.70 5.21
CA LEU A 3 -7.81 -8.40 4.52
C LEU A 3 -8.62 -7.38 5.35
N ARG A 4 -9.31 -7.82 6.41
CA ARG A 4 -9.85 -6.98 7.47
C ARG A 4 -8.82 -6.01 8.08
N ALA A 5 -7.57 -6.42 8.22
CA ALA A 5 -6.51 -5.58 8.82
C ALA A 5 -6.16 -4.35 7.96
N LEU A 6 -6.43 -4.40 6.64
CA LEU A 6 -6.27 -3.25 5.75
C LEU A 6 -7.30 -2.16 5.99
N GLN A 7 -8.26 -2.36 6.90
CA GLN A 7 -9.37 -1.44 7.08
C GLN A 7 -9.19 -0.56 8.33
N GLY A 8 -8.14 -0.80 9.13
CA GLY A 8 -7.75 0.05 10.26
C GLY A 8 -8.82 0.32 11.31
N PHE A 9 -9.84 -0.54 11.43
CA PHE A 9 -10.85 -0.41 12.47
C PHE A 9 -10.34 -1.07 13.75
N PRO A 10 -10.22 -0.33 14.87
CA PRO A 10 -10.18 -0.97 16.17
C PRO A 10 -11.56 -1.60 16.42
N ASP A 11 -11.59 -2.89 16.74
CA ASP A 11 -12.75 -3.49 17.39
C ASP A 11 -13.03 -2.66 18.64
N ARG A 12 -14.14 -1.91 18.68
CA ARG A 12 -14.54 -1.21 19.92
C ARG A 12 -15.03 -2.26 20.90
N PRO A 13 -14.35 -2.52 22.03
CA PRO A 13 -14.98 -3.21 23.14
C PRO A 13 -16.06 -2.29 23.71
N GLY A 14 -17.19 -2.85 24.11
CA GLY A 14 -18.36 -2.11 24.59
C GLY A 14 -18.01 -0.98 25.56
N GLN A 15 -18.57 0.21 25.31
CA GLN A 15 -18.43 1.36 26.19
C GLN A 15 -19.01 1.06 27.58
N ILE A 16 -18.12 0.91 28.57
CA ILE A 16 -18.47 0.99 29.98
C ILE A 16 -18.73 2.46 30.31
N ARG A 17 -19.99 2.76 30.68
CA ARG A 17 -20.42 4.04 31.28
C ARG A 17 -19.51 4.36 32.48
N ARG A 18 -18.84 5.52 32.45
CA ARG A 18 -18.24 6.13 33.65
C ARG A 18 -19.12 7.28 34.11
N ASP A 19 -19.66 7.12 35.31
CA ASP A 19 -20.40 8.14 36.04
C ASP A 19 -19.50 9.33 36.39
N ARG A 20 -20.00 10.54 36.11
CA ARG A 20 -19.44 11.80 36.59
C ARG A 20 -19.74 11.94 38.08
N ARG A 21 -18.71 12.00 38.92
CA ARG A 21 -18.80 12.60 40.26
C ARG A 21 -18.14 13.98 40.25
N SER A 22 -18.95 14.97 40.59
CA SER A 22 -18.60 16.35 40.92
C SER A 22 -17.93 16.43 42.31
N GLY A 23 -16.83 17.17 42.41
CA GLY A 23 -16.18 17.55 43.67
C GLY A 23 -15.96 19.07 43.74
N PRO A 24 -15.97 19.68 44.95
CA PRO A 24 -16.23 21.11 45.14
C PRO A 24 -14.98 22.00 45.11
N ALA A 25 -15.25 23.29 44.92
CA ALA A 25 -14.33 24.42 44.87
C ALA A 25 -13.74 24.79 46.25
N HIS A 26 -12.50 25.28 46.26
CA HIS A 26 -11.90 26.00 47.39
C HIS A 26 -11.38 27.38 46.96
N PRO A 27 -11.48 28.41 47.84
CA PRO A 27 -11.10 29.79 47.56
C PRO A 27 -9.63 30.12 47.89
N GLY A 28 -9.09 31.17 47.27
CA GLY A 28 -7.78 31.80 47.58
C GLY A 28 -7.77 32.56 48.93
N PRO A 29 -6.89 33.56 49.19
CA PRO A 29 -5.98 34.30 48.29
C PRO A 29 -4.58 34.62 48.88
N LYS A 30 -3.70 35.31 48.12
CA LYS A 30 -3.16 36.66 48.46
C LYS A 30 -2.17 37.21 47.40
N PRO A 31 -2.04 38.55 47.29
CA PRO A 31 -1.37 39.24 46.19
C PRO A 31 0.12 39.51 46.48
N GLY A 32 0.97 39.38 45.46
CA GLY A 32 2.39 39.68 45.52
C GLY A 32 2.84 40.46 44.28
N ILE A 33 3.04 41.77 44.49
CA ILE A 33 4.06 42.67 43.93
C ILE A 33 4.46 42.48 42.45
N ARG A 34 4.11 43.50 41.64
CA ARG A 34 4.56 43.79 40.28
C ARG A 34 6.09 43.84 40.18
N ALA A 35 6.65 43.06 39.26
CA ALA A 35 7.91 43.38 38.61
C ALA A 35 7.63 43.62 37.11
N VAL A 36 7.94 44.83 36.65
CA VAL A 36 7.99 45.20 35.24
C VAL A 36 9.21 44.50 34.64
N ARG A 37 9.00 43.58 33.69
CA ARG A 37 10.07 42.95 32.90
C ARG A 37 9.76 43.10 31.42
N ASP A 38 10.81 43.49 30.70
CA ASP A 38 10.82 43.87 29.30
C ASP A 38 10.18 42.85 28.36
N GLY A 39 9.41 43.41 27.43
CA GLY A 39 8.70 42.68 26.38
C GLY A 39 9.65 42.14 25.33
N THR A 40 9.97 40.86 25.45
CA THR A 40 10.15 39.99 24.28
C THR A 40 9.56 38.63 24.66
N GLN A 41 8.26 38.47 24.41
CA GLN A 41 7.55 37.20 24.61
C GLN A 41 8.09 36.18 23.61
N VAL A 42 9.10 35.42 24.02
CA VAL A 42 9.40 34.13 23.41
C VAL A 42 8.21 33.23 23.74
N ARG A 43 7.38 32.91 22.74
CA ARG A 43 6.31 31.92 22.91
C ARG A 43 6.95 30.61 23.38
N PRO A 44 6.51 30.01 24.50
CA PRO A 44 7.00 28.70 24.88
C PRO A 44 6.68 27.71 23.75
N PRO A 45 7.59 26.77 23.44
CA PRO A 45 7.31 25.74 22.45
C PRO A 45 6.02 24.99 22.86
N PRO A 46 5.15 24.64 21.91
CA PRO A 46 3.93 23.91 22.22
C PRO A 46 4.27 22.65 22.99
N SER A 47 3.61 22.48 24.14
CA SER A 47 3.71 21.27 24.96
C SER A 47 3.38 20.06 24.10
N LEU A 48 4.24 19.04 24.12
CA LEU A 48 3.98 17.72 23.52
C LEU A 48 2.67 17.09 24.03
N ALA A 49 2.10 17.57 25.14
CA ALA A 49 0.84 17.12 25.70
C ALA A 49 -0.42 17.73 25.05
N THR A 50 -0.29 18.67 24.10
CA THR A 50 -1.44 19.23 23.35
C THR A 50 -1.44 18.85 21.88
N LEU A 51 -0.60 17.90 21.46
CA LEU A 51 -0.76 17.31 20.14
C LEU A 51 -2.05 16.47 20.14
N PRO A 52 -3.00 16.72 19.22
CA PRO A 52 -4.20 15.90 19.12
C PRO A 52 -3.80 14.45 18.91
N GLU A 53 -4.41 13.55 19.69
CA GLU A 53 -4.31 12.09 19.50
C GLU A 53 -4.40 11.79 17.99
N PRO A 54 -3.36 11.18 17.40
CA PRO A 54 -3.36 10.89 15.98
C PRO A 54 -4.55 9.98 15.70
N ARG A 55 -5.51 10.48 14.92
CA ARG A 55 -6.58 9.62 14.40
C ARG A 55 -5.92 8.43 13.71
N PRO A 56 -6.34 7.19 13.99
CA PRO A 56 -5.78 6.03 13.34
C PRO A 56 -6.10 6.13 11.84
N ASP A 57 -5.14 6.65 11.07
CA ASP A 57 -5.18 6.51 9.63
C ASP A 57 -5.15 4.99 9.37
N PRO A 58 -6.15 4.44 8.67
CA PRO A 58 -6.28 2.99 8.51
C PRO A 58 -5.11 2.36 7.74
N PHE A 59 -4.27 3.20 7.14
CA PHE A 59 -3.05 2.82 6.45
C PHE A 59 -1.85 3.57 7.04
N PRO A 60 -0.79 2.84 7.44
CA PRO A 60 0.48 3.47 7.77
C PRO A 60 0.95 4.29 6.57
N ARG A 61 1.15 5.60 6.75
CA ARG A 61 1.64 6.52 5.70
C ARG A 61 2.93 6.02 5.04
N ALA A 62 3.70 5.20 5.76
CA ALA A 62 4.95 4.61 5.34
C ALA A 62 4.84 3.52 4.23
N ALA A 63 3.65 2.98 3.93
CA ALA A 63 3.50 1.88 2.95
C ALA A 63 2.87 2.31 1.60
N ARG A 64 2.77 3.61 1.35
CA ARG A 64 2.17 4.17 0.13
C ARG A 64 3.23 4.67 -0.86
N SER A 65 3.00 4.48 -2.16
CA SER A 65 3.87 5.04 -3.21
C SER A 65 5.31 4.51 -3.06
N LEU A 66 6.31 5.39 -3.01
CA LEU A 66 7.71 5.03 -2.72
C LEU A 66 7.86 4.17 -1.44
N GLY A 67 7.06 4.44 -0.41
CA GLY A 67 7.04 3.63 0.81
C GLY A 67 6.59 2.19 0.57
N GLY A 68 5.67 1.98 -0.37
CA GLY A 68 5.26 0.64 -0.82
C GLY A 68 6.43 -0.12 -1.46
N ALA A 69 7.25 0.56 -2.27
CA ALA A 69 8.42 -0.05 -2.90
C ALA A 69 9.49 -0.43 -1.86
N LEU A 70 9.79 0.47 -0.93
CA LEU A 70 10.73 0.22 0.16
C LEU A 70 10.24 -0.92 1.06
N SER A 71 8.94 -0.98 1.37
CA SER A 71 8.36 -2.08 2.16
C SER A 71 8.48 -3.44 1.46
N SER A 72 8.45 -3.46 0.13
CA SER A 72 8.63 -4.68 -0.66
C SER A 72 10.08 -5.16 -0.63
N LEU A 73 11.05 -4.24 -0.75
CA LEU A 73 12.48 -4.55 -0.59
C LEU A 73 12.80 -5.06 0.81
N PHE A 74 12.29 -4.37 1.83
CA PHE A 74 12.45 -4.78 3.22
C PHE A 74 11.85 -6.16 3.48
N ALA A 75 10.63 -6.42 3.00
CA ALA A 75 10.01 -7.72 3.19
C ALA A 75 10.78 -8.86 2.50
N PHE A 76 11.36 -8.60 1.33
CA PHE A 76 12.23 -9.55 0.64
C PHE A 76 13.48 -9.88 1.46
N GLU A 77 14.18 -8.85 1.97
CA GLU A 77 15.37 -9.02 2.82
C GLU A 77 15.01 -9.73 4.13
N ALA A 78 13.93 -9.32 4.78
CA ALA A 78 13.46 -9.91 6.02
C ALA A 78 13.06 -11.39 5.87
N ALA A 79 12.46 -11.75 4.73
CA ALA A 79 12.12 -13.14 4.43
C ALA A 79 13.34 -14.02 4.12
N ALA A 80 14.44 -13.42 3.66
CA ALA A 80 15.71 -14.11 3.44
C ALA A 80 16.52 -14.28 4.74
N SER A 81 16.35 -13.38 5.73
CA SER A 81 17.01 -13.47 7.02
C SER A 81 16.56 -14.69 7.83
N ALA A 82 17.50 -15.34 8.53
CA ALA A 82 17.21 -16.45 9.44
C ALA A 82 16.53 -15.99 10.74
N ASP A 83 16.79 -14.74 11.16
CA ASP A 83 16.45 -14.24 12.50
C ASP A 83 15.00 -13.75 12.62
N ILE A 84 14.36 -13.42 11.49
CA ILE A 84 12.99 -12.87 11.49
C ILE A 84 11.96 -14.00 11.39
N PRO A 85 10.92 -14.06 12.23
CA PRO A 85 9.87 -15.08 12.13
C PRO A 85 9.14 -15.07 10.77
N LYS A 86 8.80 -16.26 10.26
CA LYS A 86 8.13 -16.45 8.96
C LYS A 86 6.66 -16.88 9.16
N PRO A 87 5.73 -16.53 8.24
CA PRO A 87 5.94 -15.75 7.02
C PRO A 87 6.07 -14.25 7.28
N VAL A 88 6.98 -13.58 6.58
CA VAL A 88 6.98 -12.12 6.45
C VAL A 88 5.83 -11.74 5.52
N THR A 89 4.90 -10.92 6.00
CA THR A 89 3.76 -10.45 5.19
C THR A 89 3.92 -8.98 4.87
N CYS A 90 3.94 -8.65 3.58
CA CYS A 90 3.96 -7.29 3.06
C CYS A 90 2.60 -6.95 2.44
N VAL A 91 2.04 -5.80 2.79
CA VAL A 91 0.95 -5.21 2.02
C VAL A 91 1.33 -3.78 1.65
N SER A 92 1.45 -3.54 0.35
CA SER A 92 1.86 -2.25 -0.20
C SER A 92 0.71 -1.63 -1.00
N ILE A 93 0.53 -0.32 -0.91
CA ILE A 93 -0.55 0.40 -1.60
C ILE A 93 0.06 1.39 -2.57
N ALA A 94 -0.43 1.42 -3.80
CA ALA A 94 0.05 2.33 -4.83
C ALA A 94 1.56 2.23 -5.08
N SER A 95 2.15 1.04 -4.87
CA SER A 95 3.60 0.85 -5.01
C SER A 95 4.01 0.93 -6.48
N PRO A 96 5.09 1.67 -6.83
CA PRO A 96 5.73 1.51 -8.12
C PRO A 96 6.41 0.14 -8.19
N LYS A 97 6.80 -0.26 -9.40
CA LYS A 97 7.53 -1.52 -9.60
C LYS A 97 8.94 -1.40 -9.02
N VAL A 98 9.36 -2.44 -8.32
CA VAL A 98 10.52 -2.37 -7.42
C VAL A 98 11.80 -2.88 -8.07
N GLY A 99 11.69 -3.89 -8.92
CA GLY A 99 12.85 -4.52 -9.52
C GLY A 99 12.55 -5.16 -10.86
N ALA A 100 13.63 -5.52 -11.55
CA ALA A 100 13.55 -6.14 -12.85
C ALA A 100 13.19 -7.64 -12.77
N ARG A 101 13.26 -8.34 -13.90
CA ARG A 101 12.94 -9.77 -13.98
C ARG A 101 13.74 -10.63 -13.00
N SER A 102 15.01 -10.30 -12.77
CA SER A 102 15.87 -11.00 -11.80
C SER A 102 15.32 -10.93 -10.37
N PHE A 103 14.86 -9.75 -9.95
CA PHE A 103 14.22 -9.56 -8.64
C PHE A 103 12.96 -10.41 -8.50
N SER A 104 12.06 -10.36 -9.49
CA SER A 104 10.85 -11.21 -9.51
C SER A 104 11.17 -12.71 -9.45
N ARG A 105 12.23 -13.15 -10.16
CA ARG A 105 12.71 -14.54 -10.10
C ARG A 105 13.25 -14.93 -8.72
N ALA A 106 13.94 -14.02 -8.03
CA ALA A 106 14.46 -14.26 -6.69
C ALA A 106 13.36 -14.22 -5.61
N PHE A 107 12.31 -13.44 -5.83
CA PHE A 107 11.15 -13.31 -4.92
C PHE A 107 10.32 -14.60 -4.85
N LYS A 108 10.07 -15.23 -6.01
CA LYS A 108 9.21 -16.43 -6.16
C LYS A 108 9.59 -17.62 -5.25
N PRO A 109 10.88 -18.02 -5.12
CA PRO A 109 11.28 -19.08 -4.20
C PRO A 109 10.89 -18.81 -2.74
N LEU A 110 10.99 -17.56 -2.27
CA LEU A 110 10.61 -17.22 -0.89
C LEU A 110 9.10 -17.32 -0.68
N GLU A 111 8.30 -16.94 -1.68
CA GLU A 111 6.85 -17.13 -1.65
C GLU A 111 6.47 -18.60 -1.67
N ARG A 112 7.08 -19.39 -2.56
CA ARG A 112 6.85 -20.84 -2.67
C ARG A 112 7.19 -21.56 -1.36
N GLN A 113 8.27 -21.18 -0.70
CA GLN A 113 8.67 -21.73 0.60
C GLN A 113 7.78 -21.27 1.77
N GLY A 114 6.76 -20.43 1.51
CA GLY A 114 5.92 -19.85 2.54
C GLY A 114 6.65 -18.88 3.47
N LYS A 115 7.83 -18.37 3.07
CA LYS A 115 8.62 -17.41 3.86
C LYS A 115 8.15 -15.97 3.67
N LEU A 116 7.62 -15.66 2.49
CA LEU A 116 7.18 -14.33 2.09
C LEU A 116 5.76 -14.38 1.53
N ARG A 117 4.93 -13.41 1.91
CA ARG A 117 3.61 -13.17 1.31
C ARG A 117 3.51 -11.70 0.99
N HIS A 118 3.09 -11.35 -0.22
CA HIS A 118 3.02 -9.97 -0.67
C HIS A 118 1.70 -9.70 -1.39
N LEU A 119 0.98 -8.69 -0.91
CA LEU A 119 -0.19 -8.15 -1.56
C LEU A 119 0.08 -6.71 -1.99
N LEU A 120 -0.05 -6.45 -3.29
CA LEU A 120 -0.02 -5.11 -3.87
C LEU A 120 -1.45 -4.65 -4.10
N VAL A 121 -1.86 -3.55 -3.49
CA VAL A 121 -3.14 -2.89 -3.79
C VAL A 121 -2.89 -1.77 -4.78
N ALA A 122 -3.54 -1.83 -5.94
CA ALA A 122 -3.39 -0.86 -7.02
C ALA A 122 -4.75 -0.41 -7.55
N ASN A 123 -4.93 0.89 -7.70
CA ASN A 123 -6.08 1.43 -8.45
C ASN A 123 -5.84 1.21 -9.95
N TYR A 124 -6.91 0.83 -10.65
CA TYR A 124 -6.94 0.90 -12.10
C TYR A 124 -6.63 2.35 -12.54
N GLN A 125 -5.73 2.49 -13.53
CA GLN A 125 -5.21 3.76 -14.03
C GLN A 125 -4.35 4.60 -13.06
N ASP A 126 -3.81 4.02 -11.99
CA ASP A 126 -2.77 4.69 -11.18
C ASP A 126 -1.42 4.68 -11.91
N ALA A 127 -0.99 5.84 -12.42
CA ALA A 127 0.27 6.01 -13.15
C ALA A 127 1.51 5.59 -12.35
N VAL A 128 1.52 5.78 -11.04
CA VAL A 128 2.69 5.46 -10.20
C VAL A 128 2.93 3.96 -10.18
N THR A 129 1.87 3.16 -10.17
CA THR A 129 1.98 1.70 -10.23
C THR A 129 2.45 1.19 -11.60
N LEU A 130 2.40 2.02 -12.65
CA LEU A 130 2.87 1.69 -13.99
C LEU A 130 4.37 2.00 -14.17
N ALA A 131 4.88 3.01 -13.46
CA ALA A 131 6.29 3.39 -13.45
C ALA A 131 7.19 2.32 -12.79
N PRO A 132 8.48 2.21 -13.19
CA PRO A 132 9.27 3.09 -14.07
C PRO A 132 9.22 2.74 -15.57
N ASP A 133 8.32 1.86 -16.03
CA ASP A 133 8.28 1.37 -17.43
C ASP A 133 7.94 2.44 -18.50
N MET A 134 8.04 3.75 -18.21
CA MET A 134 7.83 4.81 -19.21
C MET A 134 8.81 4.68 -20.39
N GLU A 135 10.03 4.16 -20.17
CA GLU A 135 11.00 3.89 -21.24
C GLU A 135 10.65 2.66 -22.10
N ALA A 136 9.77 1.78 -21.59
CA ALA A 136 9.26 0.62 -22.32
C ALA A 136 8.25 1.00 -23.42
N LEU A 137 7.90 2.29 -23.54
CA LEU A 137 7.10 2.87 -24.62
C LEU A 137 7.70 2.60 -26.02
N SER A 138 9.02 2.41 -26.12
CA SER A 138 9.62 1.84 -27.32
C SER A 138 9.38 0.33 -27.34
N GLY A 139 8.51 -0.13 -28.24
CA GLY A 139 8.25 -1.56 -28.41
C GLY A 139 9.49 -2.39 -28.70
N ALA A 140 10.46 -1.82 -29.41
CA ALA A 140 11.76 -2.43 -29.64
C ALA A 140 12.57 -2.57 -28.34
N TYR A 141 12.54 -1.57 -27.46
CA TYR A 141 13.26 -1.61 -26.18
C TYR A 141 12.68 -2.70 -25.26
N SER A 142 11.36 -2.85 -25.20
CA SER A 142 10.71 -3.92 -24.43
C SER A 142 11.13 -5.33 -24.87
N LEU A 143 11.38 -5.52 -26.16
CA LEU A 143 11.81 -6.81 -26.71
C LEU A 143 13.31 -7.07 -26.48
N LEU A 144 14.15 -6.05 -26.67
CA LEU A 144 15.60 -6.16 -26.56
C LEU A 144 16.11 -6.12 -25.11
N CYS A 145 15.36 -5.50 -24.21
CA CYS A 145 15.75 -5.29 -22.81
C CYS A 145 14.79 -5.96 -21.82
N GLN A 146 14.28 -7.15 -22.13
CA GLN A 146 13.33 -7.89 -21.26
C GLN A 146 13.81 -8.05 -19.81
N ASP A 147 15.11 -8.17 -19.60
CA ASP A 147 15.71 -8.32 -18.28
C ASP A 147 15.85 -7.01 -17.50
N ARG A 148 15.64 -5.86 -18.15
CA ARG A 148 15.62 -4.52 -17.53
C ARG A 148 14.21 -4.00 -17.28
N VAL A 149 13.19 -4.68 -17.81
CA VAL A 149 11.79 -4.29 -17.57
C VAL A 149 11.42 -4.55 -16.12
N PHE A 150 10.95 -3.52 -15.44
CA PHE A 150 10.55 -3.60 -14.05
C PHE A 150 9.23 -4.36 -13.95
N ARG A 151 9.06 -5.11 -12.86
CA ARG A 151 7.86 -5.93 -12.63
C ARG A 151 7.40 -5.79 -11.19
N HIS A 152 6.09 -5.92 -11.01
CA HIS A 152 5.51 -6.18 -9.70
C HIS A 152 5.81 -7.62 -9.28
N VAL A 153 5.68 -7.87 -7.98
CA VAL A 153 5.84 -9.18 -7.33
C VAL A 153 4.63 -9.43 -6.42
N GLY A 154 4.40 -10.68 -6.04
CA GLY A 154 3.24 -11.06 -5.23
C GLY A 154 1.90 -10.99 -5.97
N ILE A 155 0.83 -11.02 -5.16
CA ILE A 155 -0.55 -10.92 -5.64
C ILE A 155 -0.92 -9.44 -5.78
N GLU A 156 -1.45 -9.05 -6.93
CA GLU A 156 -2.00 -7.72 -7.20
C GLU A 156 -3.53 -7.74 -6.99
N LEU A 157 -4.01 -6.93 -6.06
CA LEU A 157 -5.42 -6.53 -5.92
C LEU A 157 -5.64 -5.24 -6.70
N LYS A 158 -6.27 -5.37 -7.86
CA LYS A 158 -6.60 -4.26 -8.74
C LYS A 158 -8.01 -3.76 -8.48
N LEU A 159 -8.14 -2.46 -8.17
CA LEU A 159 -9.38 -1.80 -7.82
C LEU A 159 -9.91 -0.95 -8.97
N TYR A 160 -11.10 -1.26 -9.48
CA TYR A 160 -11.72 -0.53 -10.57
C TYR A 160 -12.62 0.61 -10.06
N GLU A 161 -13.09 1.47 -10.96
CA GLU A 161 -13.99 2.58 -10.59
C GLU A 161 -15.37 2.07 -10.15
N GLU A 162 -15.82 0.97 -10.72
CA GLU A 162 -17.03 0.25 -10.32
C GLU A 162 -16.79 -0.55 -9.04
N ASP A 163 -17.83 -1.20 -8.50
CA ASP A 163 -17.72 -2.07 -7.32
C ASP A 163 -17.04 -3.42 -7.67
N ASP A 164 -16.03 -3.39 -8.55
CA ASP A 164 -15.28 -4.54 -9.04
C ASP A 164 -13.81 -4.49 -8.58
N CYS A 165 -13.26 -5.67 -8.32
CA CYS A 165 -11.84 -5.85 -8.07
C CYS A 165 -11.35 -7.17 -8.66
N ARG A 166 -10.07 -7.20 -9.06
CA ARG A 166 -9.44 -8.41 -9.59
C ARG A 166 -8.20 -8.75 -8.79
N LEU A 167 -8.02 -10.03 -8.52
CA LEU A 167 -6.82 -10.59 -7.91
C LEU A 167 -6.03 -11.33 -8.98
N LEU A 168 -4.77 -10.96 -9.16
CA LEU A 168 -3.90 -11.52 -10.19
C LEU A 168 -2.51 -11.72 -9.61
N TYR A 169 -1.87 -12.86 -9.85
CA TYR A 169 -0.48 -13.04 -9.46
C TYR A 169 0.49 -12.39 -10.47
N SER A 170 1.41 -11.58 -9.96
CA SER A 170 2.38 -10.85 -10.79
C SER A 170 3.32 -11.79 -11.53
N GLY A 171 3.37 -11.66 -12.86
CA GLY A 171 4.24 -12.47 -13.69
C GLY A 171 3.71 -13.88 -13.98
N LYS A 172 2.39 -14.08 -13.91
CA LYS A 172 1.70 -15.13 -14.66
C LYS A 172 1.99 -14.87 -16.15
N ASP A 173 2.64 -15.81 -16.83
CA ASP A 173 2.87 -15.73 -18.27
C ASP A 173 1.50 -15.83 -18.94
N HIS A 174 0.90 -14.68 -19.26
CA HIS A 174 -0.26 -14.64 -20.11
C HIS A 174 0.22 -15.12 -21.48
N GLY A 175 -0.46 -16.11 -22.05
CA GLY A 175 -0.10 -16.68 -23.35
C GLY A 175 0.06 -15.63 -24.45
N ASN A 176 0.59 -16.04 -25.59
CA ASN A 176 0.90 -15.21 -26.75
C ASN A 176 1.43 -13.80 -26.41
N LYS A 177 2.70 -13.76 -25.96
CA LYS A 177 3.44 -12.56 -25.52
C LYS A 177 3.31 -11.35 -26.46
N VAL A 178 3.13 -11.60 -27.77
CA VAL A 178 2.97 -10.56 -28.79
C VAL A 178 1.70 -9.75 -28.58
N LEU A 179 0.56 -10.41 -28.37
CA LEU A 179 -0.73 -9.73 -28.16
C LEU A 179 -0.71 -8.88 -26.89
N HIS A 180 -0.12 -9.42 -25.82
CA HIS A 180 0.01 -8.68 -24.56
C HIS A 180 0.93 -7.46 -24.69
N VAL A 181 2.00 -7.54 -25.48
CA VAL A 181 2.88 -6.38 -25.75
C VAL A 181 2.12 -5.32 -26.55
N LEU A 182 1.37 -5.71 -27.59
CA LEU A 182 0.57 -4.78 -28.39
C LEU A 182 -0.52 -4.10 -27.56
N GLN A 183 -1.24 -4.85 -26.72
CA GLN A 183 -2.27 -4.32 -25.85
C GLN A 183 -1.71 -3.37 -24.78
N LYS A 184 -0.54 -3.71 -24.20
CA LYS A 184 0.16 -2.84 -23.23
C LYS A 184 0.65 -1.56 -23.90
N GLN A 185 1.15 -1.61 -25.13
CA GLN A 185 1.52 -0.43 -25.90
C GLN A 185 0.31 0.45 -26.20
N ALA A 186 -0.80 -0.13 -26.67
CA ALA A 186 -2.02 0.63 -26.96
C ALA A 186 -2.52 1.38 -25.71
N MET A 187 -2.55 0.72 -24.55
CA MET A 187 -2.93 1.35 -23.28
C MET A 187 -1.94 2.41 -22.83
N THR A 188 -0.64 2.15 -22.96
CA THR A 188 0.39 3.10 -22.51
C THR A 188 0.37 4.35 -23.41
N VAL A 189 0.32 4.18 -24.74
CA VAL A 189 0.20 5.29 -25.70
C VAL A 189 -1.09 6.08 -25.50
N ALA A 190 -2.22 5.42 -25.27
CA ALA A 190 -3.47 6.09 -24.94
C ALA A 190 -3.39 6.87 -23.61
N SER A 191 -2.54 6.46 -22.68
CA SER A 191 -2.29 7.16 -21.42
C SER A 191 -1.22 8.26 -21.50
N ILE A 192 -0.46 8.38 -22.60
CA ILE A 192 0.55 9.43 -22.74
C ILE A 192 -0.10 10.83 -22.70
N PRO A 193 -1.17 11.13 -23.46
CA PRO A 193 -1.82 12.44 -23.36
C PRO A 193 -2.34 12.74 -21.96
N SER A 194 -2.86 11.74 -21.23
CA SER A 194 -3.35 11.93 -19.85
C SER A 194 -2.21 12.02 -18.82
N LEU A 195 -1.04 11.44 -19.09
CA LEU A 195 0.21 11.66 -18.33
C LEU A 195 0.66 13.12 -18.38
N PHE A 196 0.44 13.79 -19.51
CA PHE A 196 0.74 15.22 -19.68
C PHE A 196 -0.44 16.14 -19.30
N MET A 197 -1.67 15.65 -19.28
CA MET A 197 -2.87 16.38 -18.84
C MET A 197 -3.35 16.00 -17.43
N GLY A 198 -2.40 15.79 -16.51
CA GLY A 198 -2.41 16.23 -15.11
C GLY A 198 -3.46 15.75 -14.10
N THR A 199 -4.75 15.61 -14.40
CA THR A 199 -5.77 15.50 -13.34
C THR A 199 -6.07 14.05 -12.96
N ASP A 200 -6.42 13.20 -13.93
CA ASP A 200 -7.03 11.91 -13.60
C ASP A 200 -6.04 10.88 -13.06
N LEU A 201 -4.78 10.96 -13.48
CA LEU A 201 -3.72 10.07 -12.99
C LEU A 201 -3.31 10.40 -11.56
N ILE A 202 -3.30 11.68 -11.19
CA ILE A 202 -3.03 12.11 -9.82
C ILE A 202 -4.23 11.77 -8.93
N ASN A 203 -5.45 11.89 -9.45
CA ASN A 203 -6.67 11.55 -8.74
C ASN A 203 -6.69 10.06 -8.35
N ASN A 204 -6.34 9.16 -9.29
CA ASN A 204 -6.29 7.72 -9.04
C ASN A 204 -5.19 7.29 -8.05
N HIS A 205 -4.11 8.07 -7.92
CA HIS A 205 -3.06 7.84 -6.93
C HIS A 205 -3.41 8.38 -5.52
N GLY A 206 -4.45 9.20 -5.43
CA GLY A 206 -4.90 9.83 -4.19
C GLY A 206 -5.31 8.81 -3.13
N CYS A 207 -4.91 9.05 -1.87
CA CYS A 207 -5.29 8.18 -0.74
C CYS A 207 -6.81 8.04 -0.60
N GLN A 208 -7.54 9.13 -0.84
CA GLN A 208 -9.01 9.16 -0.78
C GLN A 208 -9.64 8.20 -1.80
N GLU A 209 -9.10 8.14 -3.03
CA GLU A 209 -9.64 7.28 -4.07
C GLU A 209 -9.38 5.79 -3.76
N TYR A 210 -8.17 5.45 -3.26
CA TYR A 210 -7.90 4.10 -2.74
C TYR A 210 -8.85 3.71 -1.60
N GLN A 211 -9.06 4.59 -0.63
CA GLN A 211 -9.96 4.33 0.49
C GLN A 211 -11.39 4.13 0.02
N LYS A 212 -11.87 4.98 -0.89
CA LYS A 212 -13.21 4.90 -1.50
C LYS A 212 -13.41 3.57 -2.23
N ARG A 213 -12.47 3.17 -3.09
CA ARG A 213 -12.57 1.89 -3.83
C ARG A 213 -12.45 0.67 -2.93
N LEU A 214 -11.53 0.68 -1.95
CA LEU A 214 -11.43 -0.40 -0.96
C LEU A 214 -12.70 -0.54 -0.13
N PHE A 215 -13.35 0.57 0.21
CA PHE A 215 -14.61 0.53 0.94
C PHE A 215 -15.73 -0.13 0.13
N ARG A 216 -15.82 0.16 -1.17
CA ARG A 216 -16.81 -0.44 -2.09
C ARG A 216 -16.69 -1.96 -2.17
N VAL A 217 -15.46 -2.47 -2.32
CA VAL A 217 -15.23 -3.92 -2.45
C VAL A 217 -15.03 -4.64 -1.11
N LYS A 218 -15.32 -3.96 0.01
CA LYS A 218 -15.06 -4.47 1.37
C LYS A 218 -15.66 -5.85 1.61
N GLU A 219 -16.91 -6.06 1.21
CA GLU A 219 -17.64 -7.31 1.47
C GLU A 219 -16.99 -8.49 0.74
N ALA A 220 -16.55 -8.27 -0.50
CA ALA A 220 -15.84 -9.26 -1.31
C ALA A 220 -14.44 -9.59 -0.75
N LEU A 221 -13.80 -8.65 -0.05
CA LEU A 221 -12.46 -8.85 0.53
C LEU A 221 -12.50 -9.43 1.94
N VAL A 222 -13.57 -9.20 2.72
CA VAL A 222 -13.67 -9.66 4.12
C VAL A 222 -13.57 -11.18 4.26
N THR A 223 -14.02 -11.93 3.26
CA THR A 223 -14.00 -13.40 3.25
C THR A 223 -12.66 -13.97 2.79
N LYS A 224 -11.76 -13.13 2.25
CA LYS A 224 -10.50 -13.59 1.66
C LYS A 224 -9.35 -13.50 2.66
N ASN A 225 -8.59 -14.59 2.77
CA ASN A 225 -7.35 -14.66 3.53
C ASN A 225 -6.17 -14.76 2.55
N LEU A 226 -5.14 -13.93 2.75
CA LEU A 226 -3.96 -13.93 1.88
C LEU A 226 -3.33 -15.33 1.74
N GLU A 227 -3.32 -16.14 2.79
CA GLU A 227 -2.83 -17.52 2.72
C GLU A 227 -3.63 -18.38 1.74
N GLN A 228 -4.95 -18.25 1.74
CA GLN A 228 -5.83 -18.98 0.83
C GLN A 228 -5.63 -18.49 -0.60
N LEU A 229 -5.39 -17.19 -0.81
CA LEU A 229 -5.11 -16.65 -2.14
C LEU A 229 -3.84 -17.24 -2.76
N TYR A 230 -2.82 -17.58 -1.97
CA TYR A 230 -1.61 -18.25 -2.46
C TYR A 230 -1.81 -19.74 -2.77
N LYS A 231 -2.92 -20.34 -2.31
CA LYS A 231 -3.33 -21.72 -2.61
C LYS A 231 -4.37 -21.79 -3.73
N ASP A 232 -4.75 -20.63 -4.29
CA ASP A 232 -5.77 -20.51 -5.32
C ASP A 232 -5.10 -20.57 -6.71
N ASP A 233 -5.34 -21.66 -7.44
CA ASP A 233 -4.78 -21.90 -8.77
C ASP A 233 -5.27 -20.91 -9.83
N GLU A 234 -6.48 -20.35 -9.67
CA GLU A 234 -6.98 -19.34 -10.60
C GLU A 234 -6.15 -18.06 -10.50
N ILE A 235 -5.77 -17.69 -9.26
CA ILE A 235 -4.95 -16.50 -8.98
C ILE A 235 -3.48 -16.78 -9.30
N CYS A 236 -2.91 -17.85 -8.74
CA CYS A 236 -1.48 -18.15 -8.80
C CYS A 236 -1.05 -18.97 -10.01
N GLY A 237 -1.99 -19.52 -10.78
CA GLY A 237 -1.70 -20.25 -12.03
C GLY A 237 -0.84 -21.49 -11.85
N GLY A 238 -0.95 -22.17 -10.71
CA GLY A 238 -0.17 -23.36 -10.36
C GLY A 238 1.36 -23.13 -10.30
N ILE A 239 1.80 -21.88 -10.09
CA ILE A 239 3.23 -21.54 -9.99
C ILE A 239 3.90 -22.21 -8.78
N PHE A 240 3.09 -22.63 -7.80
CA PHE A 240 3.55 -23.20 -6.54
C PHE A 240 3.48 -24.73 -6.47
N ASP A 241 2.68 -25.42 -7.29
CA ASP A 241 2.44 -26.88 -7.16
C ASP A 241 3.48 -27.79 -7.84
N LYS A 242 4.49 -27.22 -8.52
CA LYS A 242 5.37 -28.00 -9.41
C LYS A 242 6.61 -28.62 -8.75
N PHE A 243 6.75 -28.61 -7.42
CA PHE A 243 7.93 -29.12 -6.70
C PHE A 243 7.56 -29.61 -5.30
#